data_AF-A0A9D7CI32-F1
#
_entry.id   AF-A0A9D7CI32-F1
#
_cell.length_a   1.000
_cell.length_b   1.000
_cell.length_c   1.000
_cell.angle_alpha   90.00
_cell.angle_beta   90.00
_cell.angle_gamma   90.00
#
_symmetry.space_group_name_H-M   'P 1'
#
loop_
_entity.id
_entity.type
_entity.pdbx_description
1 polymer ?
#
loop_
_entity_poly.entity_id
_entity_poly.type
_entity_poly.pdbx_seq_one_letter_code
_entity_poly.pdbx_strand_id
1 'polypeptide(L)'
;MTTTPRRVREPVQAYLGTDDAELLASLAARLSLSKAEVIRQGIRRLAQELELAAQPGAGLSALLGSLDASPDVPIDLAARHDEYLYAERLEAPGRLRRVSGPVQPADGDDSAR
;
A
#
# COMPACT_ATOMS: atom_id res chain seq x y z
N MET A 1 26.64 44.72 0.18
CA MET A 1 26.51 43.25 0.33
C MET A 1 25.62 42.99 1.54
N THR A 2 24.36 42.63 1.32
CA THR A 2 23.37 42.41 2.38
C THR A 2 23.53 40.99 2.91
N THR A 3 24.18 40.84 4.06
CA THR A 3 24.29 39.55 4.77
C THR A 3 22.93 39.17 5.34
N THR A 4 22.30 38.14 4.78
CA THR A 4 21.07 37.55 5.35
C THR A 4 21.39 36.98 6.73
N PRO A 5 20.66 37.37 7.80
CA PRO A 5 20.93 36.89 9.14
C PRO A 5 20.72 35.37 9.23
N ARG A 6 21.66 34.68 9.88
CA ARG A 6 21.60 33.24 10.14
C ARG A 6 20.39 32.94 11.03
N ARG A 7 19.32 32.39 10.44
CA ARG A 7 18.15 31.91 11.21
C ARG A 7 18.60 30.82 12.18
N VAL A 8 18.65 31.18 13.46
CA VAL A 8 18.86 30.23 14.55
C VAL A 8 17.56 29.45 14.73
N ARG A 9 17.65 28.13 14.85
CA ARG A 9 16.48 27.27 15.11
C ARG A 9 16.11 27.39 16.58
N GLU A 10 14.83 27.56 16.86
CA GLU A 10 14.30 27.61 18.22
C GLU A 10 14.43 26.23 18.89
N PRO A 11 14.92 26.16 20.14
CA PRO A 11 15.04 24.90 20.86
C PRO A 11 13.66 24.39 21.29
N VAL A 12 13.42 23.09 21.09
CA VAL A 12 12.22 22.38 21.56
C VAL A 12 12.67 21.26 22.48
N GLN A 13 12.10 21.18 23.68
CA GLN A 13 12.34 20.12 24.63
C GLN A 13 11.14 19.17 24.66
N ALA A 14 11.40 17.87 24.56
CA ALA A 14 10.39 16.82 24.64
C ALA A 14 10.83 15.78 25.67
N TYR A 15 9.88 15.32 26.48
CA TYR A 15 10.07 14.24 27.45
C TYR A 15 9.57 12.94 26.82
N LEU A 16 10.36 11.87 26.94
CA LEU A 16 10.07 10.56 26.38
C LEU A 16 9.97 9.54 27.51
N GLY A 17 9.10 8.55 27.33
CA GLY A 17 9.13 7.34 28.14
C GLY A 17 10.45 6.59 27.95
N THR A 18 10.70 5.60 28.82
CA THR A 18 11.93 4.79 28.73
C THR A 18 11.98 4.04 27.41
N ASP A 19 10.89 3.36 27.04
CA ASP A 19 10.78 2.59 25.80
C ASP A 19 11.00 3.46 24.55
N ASP A 20 10.40 4.66 24.51
CA ASP A 20 10.55 5.59 23.39
C ASP A 20 11.99 6.14 23.29
N ALA A 21 12.64 6.39 24.44
CA ALA A 21 14.02 6.86 24.49
C ALA A 21 15.00 5.79 23.99
N GLU A 22 14.75 4.52 24.33
CA GLU A 22 15.49 3.36 23.83
C GLU A 22 15.28 3.16 22.33
N LEU A 23 14.02 3.24 21.87
CA LEU A 23 13.69 3.19 20.45
C LEU A 23 14.44 4.28 19.67
N LEU A 24 14.36 5.53 20.12
CA LEU A 24 15.06 6.64 19.48
C LEU A 24 16.58 6.45 19.46
N ALA A 25 17.16 5.90 20.54
CA ALA A 25 18.59 5.58 20.58
C ALA A 25 18.96 4.48 19.57
N SER A 26 18.13 3.44 19.47
CA SER A 26 18.35 2.34 18.50
C SER A 26 18.27 2.82 17.06
N LEU A 27 17.31 3.71 16.74
CA LEU A 27 17.15 4.30 15.41
C LEU A 27 18.33 5.21 15.06
N ALA A 28 18.77 6.04 16.02
CA ALA A 28 19.94 6.89 15.85
C ALA A 28 21.20 6.07 15.53
N ALA A 29 21.42 4.96 16.24
CA ALA A 29 22.54 4.06 15.97
C ALA A 29 22.44 3.40 14.59
N ARG A 30 21.27 2.83 14.26
CA ARG A 30 21.04 2.13 12.97
C ARG A 30 21.21 3.06 11.77
N LEU A 31 20.79 4.31 11.89
CA LEU A 31 20.86 5.30 10.82
C LEU A 31 22.19 6.07 10.81
N SER A 32 23.06 5.88 11.80
CA SER A 32 24.28 6.68 12.01
C SER A 32 23.98 8.19 12.06
N LEU A 33 22.87 8.56 12.72
CA LEU A 33 22.40 9.94 12.84
C LEU A 33 22.32 10.35 14.31
N SER A 34 22.34 11.67 14.55
CA SER A 34 21.99 12.20 15.88
C SER A 34 20.50 11.99 16.17
N LYS A 35 20.14 11.80 17.44
CA LYS A 35 18.72 11.74 17.89
C LYS A 35 17.89 12.92 17.37
N ALA A 36 18.48 14.11 17.37
CA ALA A 36 17.82 15.31 16.86
C ALA A 36 17.56 15.25 15.35
N GLU A 37 18.45 14.63 14.55
CA GLU A 37 18.21 14.45 13.11
C GLU A 37 17.16 13.37 12.85
N VAL A 38 17.17 12.28 13.62
CA VAL A 38 16.11 11.26 13.56
C VAL A 38 14.74 11.87 13.81
N ILE A 39 14.59 12.67 14.87
CA ILE A 39 13.32 13.38 15.16
C ILE A 39 12.95 14.32 14.01
N ARG A 40 13.91 15.09 13.48
CA ARG A 40 13.65 16.02 12.36
C ARG A 40 13.14 15.29 11.12
N GLN A 41 13.74 14.16 10.78
CA GLN A 41 13.32 13.35 9.64
C GLN A 41 11.96 12.71 9.90
N GLY A 42 11.73 12.18 11.11
CA GLY A 42 10.45 11.60 11.52
C GLY A 42 9.30 12.60 11.43
N ILE A 43 9.47 13.82 11.93
CA ILE A 43 8.44 14.88 11.84
C ILE A 43 8.13 15.23 10.38
N ARG A 44 9.16 15.37 9.52
CA ARG A 44 8.96 15.66 8.10
C ARG A 44 8.23 14.54 7.37
N ARG A 45 8.60 13.29 7.65
CA ARG A 45 7.96 12.10 7.08
C ARG A 45 6.50 12.03 7.50
N LEU A 46 6.21 12.20 8.79
CA LEU A 46 4.84 12.18 9.32
C LEU A 46 3.99 13.30 8.69
N ALA A 47 4.54 14.50 8.53
CA ALA A 47 3.84 15.60 7.87
C ALA A 47 3.49 15.27 6.42
N GLN A 48 4.42 14.67 5.65
CA GLN A 48 4.17 14.22 4.29
C GLN A 48 3.10 13.13 4.23
N GLU A 49 3.12 12.16 5.15
CA GLU A 49 2.13 11.09 5.23
C GLU A 49 0.72 11.63 5.52
N LEU A 50 0.61 12.60 6.43
CA LEU A 50 -0.66 13.27 6.72
C LEU A 50 -1.17 14.11 5.54
N GLU A 51 -0.29 14.81 4.85
CA GLU A 51 -0.65 15.61 3.67
C GLU A 51 -1.14 14.71 2.53
N LEU A 52 -0.45 13.60 2.27
CA LEU A 52 -0.90 12.60 1.30
C LEU A 52 -2.26 12.04 1.68
N ALA A 53 -2.47 11.66 2.94
CA ALA A 53 -3.75 11.12 3.41
C ALA A 53 -4.92 12.13 3.29
N ALA A 54 -4.63 13.43 3.34
CA ALA A 54 -5.65 14.47 3.20
C ALA A 54 -6.11 14.70 1.75
N GLN A 55 -5.39 14.19 0.74
CA GLN A 55 -5.77 14.37 -0.65
C GLN A 55 -6.94 13.45 -1.03
N PRO A 56 -7.99 13.98 -1.69
CA PRO A 56 -9.06 13.15 -2.23
C PRO A 56 -8.51 12.07 -3.16
N GLY A 57 -8.84 10.81 -2.90
CA GLY A 57 -8.37 9.68 -3.70
C GLY A 57 -6.98 9.14 -3.35
N ALA A 58 -6.31 9.65 -2.31
CA ALA A 58 -4.95 9.22 -1.94
C ALA A 58 -4.79 7.71 -1.73
N GLY A 59 -5.79 7.06 -1.12
CA GLY A 59 -5.80 5.59 -0.95
C GLY A 59 -5.82 4.85 -2.29
N LEU A 60 -6.54 5.37 -3.30
CA LEU A 60 -6.56 4.81 -4.65
C LEU A 60 -5.25 5.11 -5.40
N SER A 61 -4.70 6.32 -5.26
CA SER A 61 -3.42 6.70 -5.87
C SER A 61 -2.26 5.83 -5.40
N ALA A 62 -2.27 5.38 -4.14
CA ALA A 62 -1.26 4.45 -3.62
C ALA A 62 -1.37 3.04 -4.22
N LEU A 63 -2.56 2.64 -4.69
CA LEU A 63 -2.80 1.35 -5.34
C LEU A 63 -2.51 1.40 -6.85
N LEU A 64 -2.70 2.57 -7.47
CA LEU A 64 -2.46 2.78 -8.89
C LEU A 64 -0.99 2.54 -9.24
N GLY A 65 -0.71 1.60 -10.14
CA GLY A 65 0.65 1.24 -10.55
C GLY A 65 1.46 0.42 -9.54
N SER A 66 0.85 0.01 -8.41
CA SER A 66 1.53 -0.83 -7.40
C SER A 66 2.00 -2.19 -7.96
N LEU A 67 1.28 -2.71 -8.96
CA LEU A 67 1.63 -3.94 -9.67
C LEU A 67 2.59 -3.72 -10.84
N ASP A 68 2.69 -2.51 -11.39
CA ASP A 68 3.55 -2.19 -12.54
C ASP A 68 5.05 -2.29 -12.20
N ALA A 69 5.39 -2.15 -10.93
CA ALA A 69 6.77 -2.28 -10.44
C ALA A 69 7.21 -3.75 -10.20
N SER A 70 6.27 -4.70 -10.27
CA SER A 70 6.57 -6.11 -10.03
C SER A 70 7.08 -6.78 -11.31
N PRO A 71 8.29 -7.38 -11.33
CA PRO A 71 8.81 -8.05 -12.51
C PRO A 71 7.99 -9.29 -12.91
N ASP A 72 7.19 -9.82 -11.99
CA ASP A 72 6.35 -11.01 -12.19
C ASP A 72 4.96 -10.67 -12.74
N VAL A 73 4.63 -9.38 -12.92
CA VAL A 73 3.34 -8.92 -13.44
C VAL A 73 3.46 -8.66 -14.94
N PRO A 74 2.68 -9.34 -15.80
CA PRO A 74 2.69 -9.10 -17.23
C PRO A 74 2.21 -7.69 -17.59
N ILE A 75 2.91 -7.04 -18.52
CA ILE A 75 2.58 -5.68 -19.01
C ILE A 75 1.20 -5.59 -19.67
N ASP A 76 0.67 -6.69 -20.16
CA ASP A 76 -0.64 -6.82 -20.81
C ASP A 76 -1.70 -7.44 -19.90
N LEU A 77 -1.42 -7.57 -18.59
CA LEU A 77 -2.33 -8.16 -17.61
C LEU A 77 -3.72 -7.53 -17.67
N ALA A 78 -3.82 -6.20 -17.77
CA ALA A 78 -5.13 -5.53 -17.85
C ALA A 78 -5.92 -5.93 -19.11
N ALA A 79 -5.25 -6.09 -20.25
CA ALA A 79 -5.87 -6.45 -21.51
C ALA A 79 -6.24 -7.94 -21.59
N ARG A 80 -5.46 -8.80 -20.91
CA ARG A 80 -5.56 -10.27 -21.04
C ARG A 80 -5.76 -10.98 -19.69
N HIS A 81 -6.37 -10.28 -18.73
CA HIS A 81 -6.52 -10.80 -17.36
C HIS A 81 -7.21 -12.17 -17.32
N ASP A 82 -8.22 -12.38 -18.17
CA ASP A 82 -8.89 -13.67 -18.31
C ASP A 82 -7.94 -14.79 -18.75
N GLU A 83 -7.06 -14.51 -19.71
CA GLU A 83 -6.08 -15.51 -20.17
C GLU A 83 -5.14 -15.92 -19.04
N TYR A 84 -4.67 -14.98 -18.23
CA TYR A 84 -3.82 -15.29 -17.08
C TYR A 84 -4.58 -16.03 -15.96
N LEU A 85 -5.85 -15.69 -15.72
CA LEU A 85 -6.69 -16.37 -14.73
C LEU A 85 -7.05 -17.79 -15.14
N TYR A 86 -7.10 -18.10 -16.44
CA TYR A 86 -7.52 -19.40 -16.96
C TYR A 86 -6.41 -20.21 -17.66
N ALA A 87 -5.20 -19.67 -17.82
CA ALA A 87 -4.04 -20.37 -18.42
C ALA A 87 -3.73 -21.69 -17.69
N GLU A 88 -3.75 -21.68 -16.35
CA GLU A 88 -3.54 -22.89 -15.54
C GLU A 88 -4.63 -23.95 -15.72
N ARG A 89 -5.82 -23.55 -16.18
CA ARG A 89 -6.95 -24.46 -16.43
C ARG A 89 -6.84 -25.16 -17.79
N LEU A 90 -6.14 -24.55 -18.75
CA LEU A 90 -5.93 -25.09 -20.09
C LEU A 90 -4.77 -26.11 -20.13
N GLU A 91 -3.79 -25.96 -19.24
CA GLU A 91 -2.62 -26.86 -19.10
C GLU A 91 -2.93 -28.17 -18.36
N ALA A 92 -4.05 -28.27 -17.63
CA ALA A 92 -4.43 -29.47 -16.90
C ALA A 92 -5.28 -30.43 -17.77
N PRO A 93 -4.75 -31.58 -18.23
CA PRO A 93 -5.60 -32.61 -18.82
C PRO A 93 -6.49 -33.21 -17.73
N GLY A 94 -7.78 -32.86 -17.78
CA GLY A 94 -8.84 -33.68 -17.19
C GLY A 94 -9.00 -33.63 -15.68
N ARG A 95 -9.54 -32.52 -15.15
CA ARG A 95 -10.61 -32.57 -14.15
C ARG A 95 -11.31 -31.23 -14.05
N LEU A 96 -12.31 -31.03 -14.91
CA LEU A 96 -13.33 -30.03 -14.67
C LEU A 96 -14.13 -30.45 -13.43
N ARG A 97 -13.69 -29.99 -12.25
CA ARG A 97 -14.58 -29.93 -11.09
C ARG A 97 -15.65 -28.89 -11.46
N ARG A 98 -16.85 -29.35 -11.81
CA ARG A 98 -18.01 -28.49 -12.00
C ARG A 98 -18.17 -27.67 -10.71
N VAL A 99 -17.97 -26.36 -10.80
CA VAL A 99 -18.55 -25.44 -9.84
C VAL A 99 -20.01 -25.34 -10.26
N SER A 100 -20.90 -25.91 -9.45
CA SER A 100 -22.34 -25.80 -9.65
C SER A 100 -22.70 -24.32 -9.65
N GLY A 101 -23.12 -23.80 -10.80
CA GLY A 101 -23.78 -22.50 -10.91
C GLY A 101 -25.09 -22.50 -10.13
N PRO A 102 -25.68 -21.31 -9.89
CA PRO A 102 -26.91 -21.20 -9.12
C PRO A 102 -28.03 -21.98 -9.81
N VAL A 103 -28.73 -22.83 -9.04
CA VAL A 103 -29.90 -23.57 -9.49
C VAL A 103 -30.99 -22.57 -9.86
N GLN A 104 -31.27 -22.45 -11.16
CA GLN A 104 -32.42 -21.71 -11.65
C GLN A 104 -33.68 -22.54 -11.35
N PRO A 105 -34.70 -21.98 -10.67
CA PRO A 105 -35.89 -22.74 -10.32
C PRO A 105 -36.66 -23.10 -11.60
N ALA A 106 -37.10 -24.35 -11.68
CA ALA A 106 -37.90 -24.86 -12.77
C ALA A 106 -39.26 -24.15 -12.78
N ASP A 107 -39.55 -23.45 -13.88
CA ASP A 107 -40.90 -23.00 -14.21
C ASP A 107 -41.80 -24.24 -14.29
N GLY A 108 -42.77 -24.31 -13.37
CA GLY A 108 -43.80 -25.33 -13.35
C GLY A 108 -44.82 -25.06 -14.44
N ASP A 109 -44.80 -25.88 -15.48
CA ASP A 109 -45.93 -26.05 -16.38
C ASP A 109 -46.79 -27.21 -15.86
N ASP A 110 -47.93 -26.89 -15.26
CA ASP A 110 -49.01 -27.84 -15.03
C ASP A 110 -50.30 -27.31 -15.64
N SER A 111 -50.40 -27.51 -16.95
CA SER A 111 -51.67 -27.53 -17.66
C SER A 111 -52.09 -28.98 -17.88
N ALA A 112 -52.95 -29.53 -17.00
CA ALA A 112 -54.14 -30.31 -17.36
C ALA A 112 -54.77 -31.04 -16.16
N ARG A 113 -55.90 -30.53 -15.68
CA ARG A 113 -57.17 -31.29 -15.53
C ARG A 113 -58.34 -30.39 -15.18
#